data_AF-A0A7S2PK73-F1
#
_entry.id   AF-A0A7S2PK73-F1
#
_cell.length_a   1.000
_cell.length_b   1.000
_cell.length_c   1.000
_cell.angle_alpha   90.00
_cell.angle_beta   90.00
_cell.angle_gamma   90.00
#
_symmetry.space_group_name_H-M   'P 1'
#
loop_
_entity.id
_entity.type
_entity.pdbx_description
1 polymer ?
#
loop_
_entity_poly.entity_id
_entity_poly.type
_entity_poly.pdbx_seq_one_letter_code
_entity_poly.pdbx_strand_id
1 'polypeptide(L)'
;APGGGGPPAAPTPPSELTGGAGGALAPTPPRLGNAWWAPLRRCLAAVRASVRLQQSVATRHRLRWRCHAARRAGLVASANCSQMLVRLGNPLVFFGELCDFLDGLGVPPALDERAPLGTRPWHCDICRNSQRSRGWCCPFSHRFCMECMSRWAEASPFPTCPAEGCGYRLGRRDLEDLRVSEARLKAFQEGLAQESIDALRQDGRAQIKLFRCPGAGCNAGVTLKTSEPRRRWACACGAPAACTGCGASPYHFHGRCDEVQNLRARWLAWLQGGGEAFRALERRAAVEAAAEQVAHREAKTRRAELARDEEWKAANCRVCPRCACAVEKVGGGEAVVCGQSAHGGHRQPGCGHRFVWQDAE
;
A
#
# COMPACT_ATOMS: atom_id res chain seq x y z
N ALA A 1 23.36 15.67 -75.30
CA ALA A 1 23.77 17.03 -74.92
C ALA A 1 23.88 17.11 -73.39
N PRO A 2 25.08 17.28 -72.81
CA PRO A 2 25.20 17.58 -71.39
C PRO A 2 25.63 19.04 -71.21
N GLY A 3 24.76 19.85 -70.63
CA GLY A 3 25.07 21.22 -70.19
C GLY A 3 25.65 21.18 -68.78
N GLY A 4 26.98 21.27 -68.67
CA GLY A 4 27.67 21.48 -67.40
C GLY A 4 27.63 22.95 -67.01
N GLY A 5 26.91 23.29 -65.95
CA GLY A 5 26.95 24.61 -65.30
C GLY A 5 27.89 24.57 -64.09
N GLY A 6 29.10 25.12 -64.24
CA GLY A 6 30.03 25.31 -63.14
C GLY A 6 29.61 26.50 -62.24
N PRO A 7 30.00 26.49 -60.95
CA PRO A 7 29.68 27.56 -60.01
C PRO A 7 30.53 28.82 -60.25
N PRO A 8 30.00 30.03 -59.96
CA PRO A 8 30.72 31.28 -60.14
C PRO A 8 31.84 31.47 -59.10
N ALA A 9 32.97 32.00 -59.58
CA ALA A 9 34.16 32.31 -58.81
C ALA A 9 33.92 33.42 -57.78
N ALA A 10 34.57 33.28 -56.62
CA ALA A 10 34.58 34.26 -55.54
C ALA A 10 35.40 35.51 -55.91
N PRO A 11 35.00 36.72 -55.46
CA PRO A 11 35.74 37.94 -55.72
C PRO A 11 37.02 38.02 -54.88
N THR A 12 38.12 38.30 -55.57
CA THR A 12 39.45 38.63 -55.04
C THR A 12 39.40 39.95 -54.26
N PRO A 13 40.05 40.07 -53.09
CA PRO A 13 40.19 41.35 -52.41
C PRO A 13 41.20 42.26 -53.14
N PRO A 14 41.02 43.59 -53.09
CA PRO A 14 41.95 44.52 -53.70
C PRO A 14 43.27 44.60 -52.91
N SER A 15 44.38 44.61 -53.64
CA SER A 15 45.72 44.91 -53.14
C SER A 15 45.78 46.39 -52.73
N GLU A 16 46.04 46.63 -51.44
CA GLU A 16 46.32 47.97 -50.92
C GLU A 16 47.75 48.39 -51.25
N LEU A 17 47.82 49.58 -51.84
CA LEU A 17 49.01 50.33 -52.21
C LEU A 17 49.75 50.81 -50.95
N THR A 18 51.03 50.44 -50.87
CA THR A 18 52.03 51.11 -50.05
C THR A 18 52.21 52.55 -50.49
N GLY A 19 51.70 53.50 -49.70
CA GLY A 19 51.98 54.93 -49.82
C GLY A 19 52.59 55.46 -48.52
N GLY A 20 53.88 55.80 -48.55
CA GLY A 20 54.56 56.50 -47.48
C GLY A 20 54.50 58.02 -47.66
N ALA A 21 54.12 58.73 -46.60
CA ALA A 21 54.43 60.12 -46.25
C ALA A 21 53.66 60.37 -44.95
N GLY A 22 54.23 60.80 -43.82
CA GLY A 22 55.03 62.00 -43.66
C GLY A 22 54.25 62.95 -42.75
N GLY A 23 54.62 62.97 -41.45
CA GLY A 23 54.47 64.12 -40.56
C GLY A 23 53.06 64.58 -40.14
N ALA A 24 52.66 64.22 -38.92
CA ALA A 24 52.10 65.16 -37.93
C ALA A 24 52.06 64.47 -36.56
N LEU A 25 52.87 64.94 -35.61
CA LEU A 25 52.84 64.54 -34.20
C LEU A 25 51.50 65.00 -33.59
N ALA A 26 50.49 64.12 -33.63
CA ALA A 26 49.28 64.28 -32.85
C ALA A 26 49.65 64.21 -31.35
N PRO A 27 49.07 65.07 -30.50
CA PRO A 27 49.36 65.07 -29.07
C PRO A 27 48.99 63.70 -28.48
N THR A 28 49.98 63.05 -27.88
CA THR A 28 49.82 61.79 -27.15
C THR A 28 48.64 61.94 -26.19
N PRO A 29 47.55 61.17 -26.32
CA PRO A 29 46.44 61.26 -25.40
C PRO A 29 46.95 60.97 -23.99
N PRO A 30 46.47 61.70 -22.96
CA PRO A 30 46.92 61.49 -21.60
C PRO A 30 46.76 60.02 -21.25
N ARG A 31 47.86 59.39 -20.80
CA ARG A 31 47.87 58.04 -20.25
C ARG A 31 46.98 58.03 -19.00
N LEU A 32 45.66 57.88 -19.19
CA LEU A 32 44.72 57.56 -18.14
C LEU A 32 45.16 56.22 -17.56
N GLY A 33 45.83 56.28 -16.40
CA GLY A 33 46.49 55.13 -15.78
C GLY A 33 45.58 53.91 -15.71
N ASN A 34 46.10 52.75 -16.11
CA ASN A 34 45.41 51.46 -16.22
C ASN A 34 44.69 50.94 -14.94
N ALA A 35 44.72 51.69 -13.84
CA ALA A 35 44.15 51.31 -12.56
C ALA A 35 42.61 51.19 -12.58
N TRP A 36 41.89 52.01 -13.37
CA TRP A 36 40.42 52.01 -13.38
C TRP A 36 39.80 50.88 -14.23
N TRP A 37 40.56 50.27 -15.15
CA TRP A 37 40.08 49.16 -15.98
C TRP A 37 40.12 47.80 -15.27
N ALA A 38 40.94 47.65 -14.23
CA ALA A 38 41.09 46.37 -13.53
C ALA A 38 39.80 45.89 -12.83
N PRO A 39 39.03 46.76 -12.12
CA PRO A 39 37.71 46.39 -11.60
C PRO A 39 36.71 46.00 -12.69
N LEU A 40 36.64 46.75 -13.79
CA LEU A 40 35.72 46.45 -14.91
C LEU A 40 36.04 45.10 -15.57
N ARG A 41 37.33 44.80 -15.80
CA ARG A 41 37.76 43.49 -16.34
C ARG A 41 37.38 42.33 -15.42
N ARG A 42 37.55 42.48 -14.09
CA ARG A 42 37.13 41.47 -13.10
C ARG A 42 35.62 41.28 -13.11
N CYS A 43 34.84 42.36 -13.17
CA CYS A 43 33.39 42.30 -13.28
C CYS A 43 32.95 41.57 -14.56
N LEU A 44 33.49 41.94 -15.72
CA LEU A 44 33.19 41.26 -17.00
C LEU A 44 33.59 39.79 -17.00
N ALA A 45 34.72 39.44 -16.38
CA ALA A 45 35.15 38.06 -16.23
C ALA A 45 34.17 37.25 -15.36
N ALA A 46 33.72 37.83 -14.24
CA ALA A 46 32.71 37.22 -13.36
C ALA A 46 31.37 37.02 -14.09
N VAL A 47 30.87 38.04 -14.81
CA VAL A 47 29.63 37.93 -15.60
C VAL A 47 29.75 36.84 -16.67
N ARG A 48 30.87 36.78 -17.40
CA ARG A 48 31.11 35.72 -18.40
C ARG A 48 31.17 34.34 -17.76
N ALA A 49 31.81 34.20 -16.60
CA ALA A 49 31.84 32.95 -15.86
C ALA A 49 30.43 32.52 -15.42
N SER A 50 29.62 33.45 -14.89
CA SER A 50 28.22 33.21 -14.52
C SER A 50 27.37 32.79 -15.71
N VAL A 51 27.51 33.44 -16.87
CA VAL A 51 26.79 33.05 -18.10
C VAL A 51 27.20 31.65 -18.57
N ARG A 52 28.51 31.32 -18.55
CA ARG A 52 28.98 29.96 -18.87
C ARG A 52 28.45 28.92 -17.90
N LEU A 53 28.39 29.24 -16.61
CA LEU A 53 27.82 28.36 -15.60
C LEU A 53 26.33 28.12 -15.88
N GLN A 54 25.55 29.18 -16.14
CA GLN A 54 24.15 29.06 -16.51
C GLN A 54 23.95 28.26 -17.80
N GLN A 55 24.78 28.47 -18.82
CA GLN A 55 24.75 27.70 -20.08
C GLN A 55 25.07 26.22 -19.85
N SER A 56 26.06 25.91 -19.00
CA SER A 56 26.41 24.52 -18.69
C SER A 56 25.30 23.82 -17.90
N VAL A 57 24.69 24.51 -16.93
CA VAL A 57 23.50 24.01 -16.20
C VAL A 57 22.35 23.75 -17.17
N ALA A 58 22.01 24.72 -18.03
CA ALA A 58 20.94 24.56 -19.02
C ALA A 58 21.21 23.39 -19.99
N THR A 59 22.47 23.23 -20.42
CA THR A 59 22.88 22.12 -21.29
C THR A 59 22.76 20.76 -20.60
N ARG A 60 23.18 20.66 -19.33
CA ARG A 60 22.97 19.44 -18.52
C ARG A 60 21.48 19.13 -18.36
N HIS A 61 20.63 20.12 -18.11
CA HIS A 61 19.19 19.91 -18.00
C HIS A 61 18.58 19.40 -19.31
N ARG A 62 18.99 19.96 -20.46
CA ARG A 62 18.58 19.46 -21.79
C ARG A 62 19.02 18.02 -22.02
N LEU A 63 20.29 17.71 -21.74
CA LEU A 63 20.82 16.35 -21.91
C LEU A 63 20.15 15.33 -20.98
N ARG A 64 19.90 15.68 -19.71
CA ARG A 64 19.13 14.83 -18.79
C ARG A 64 17.75 14.54 -19.35
N TRP A 65 17.06 15.56 -19.87
CA TRP A 65 15.77 15.39 -20.51
C TRP A 65 15.87 14.46 -21.73
N ARG A 66 16.87 14.65 -22.61
CA ARG A 66 17.09 13.80 -23.79
C ARG A 66 17.38 12.34 -23.41
N CYS A 67 18.18 12.09 -22.37
CA CYS A 67 18.39 10.73 -21.84
C CYS A 67 17.07 10.09 -21.39
N HIS A 68 16.22 10.82 -20.66
CA HIS A 68 14.91 10.32 -20.25
C HIS A 68 13.98 10.08 -21.45
N ALA A 69 13.99 10.97 -22.44
CA ALA A 69 13.24 10.81 -23.68
C ALA A 69 13.69 9.54 -24.45
N ALA A 70 14.99 9.32 -24.57
CA ALA A 70 15.58 8.13 -25.19
C ALA A 70 15.13 6.84 -24.49
N ARG A 71 15.17 6.82 -23.15
CA ARG A 71 14.69 5.69 -22.34
C ARG A 71 13.21 5.41 -22.58
N ARG A 72 12.36 6.46 -22.61
CA ARG A 72 10.90 6.29 -22.83
C ARG A 72 10.57 5.81 -24.24
N ALA A 73 11.37 6.20 -25.23
CA ALA A 73 11.24 5.74 -26.60
C ALA A 73 11.77 4.30 -26.80
N GLY A 74 12.36 3.68 -25.76
CA GLY A 74 12.96 2.35 -25.86
C GLY A 74 14.29 2.33 -26.62
N LEU A 75 14.88 3.50 -26.90
CA LEU A 75 16.15 3.63 -27.62
C LEU A 75 17.36 3.31 -26.74
N VAL A 76 17.19 3.44 -25.41
CA VAL A 76 18.25 3.20 -24.42
C VAL A 76 17.68 2.40 -23.25
N ALA A 77 18.36 1.32 -22.86
CA ALA A 77 18.01 0.54 -21.68
C ALA A 77 18.11 1.37 -20.38
N SER A 78 17.28 1.06 -19.37
CA SER A 78 17.25 1.79 -18.10
C SER A 78 18.61 1.88 -17.41
N ALA A 79 19.40 0.80 -17.44
CA ALA A 79 20.75 0.79 -16.85
C ALA A 79 21.70 1.78 -17.55
N ASN A 80 21.68 1.80 -18.89
CA ASN A 80 22.51 2.72 -19.68
C ASN A 80 22.09 4.18 -19.47
N CYS A 81 20.77 4.44 -19.41
CA CYS A 81 20.26 5.78 -19.09
C CYS A 81 20.76 6.25 -17.71
N SER A 82 20.75 5.39 -16.68
CA SER A 82 21.27 5.72 -15.36
C SER A 82 22.76 6.05 -15.40
N GLN A 83 23.57 5.27 -16.13
CA GLN A 83 25.00 5.55 -16.30
C GLN A 83 25.25 6.90 -17.00
N MET A 84 24.48 7.23 -18.04
CA MET A 84 24.55 8.53 -18.73
C MET A 84 24.20 9.68 -17.78
N LEU A 85 23.18 9.52 -16.93
CA LEU A 85 22.80 10.52 -15.93
C LEU A 85 23.88 10.73 -14.85
N VAL A 86 24.55 9.66 -14.42
CA VAL A 86 25.70 9.74 -13.51
C VAL A 86 26.85 10.51 -14.17
N ARG A 87 27.17 10.20 -15.43
CA ARG A 87 28.20 10.93 -16.21
C ARG A 87 27.87 12.42 -16.34
N LEU A 88 26.60 12.77 -16.57
CA LEU A 88 26.14 14.17 -16.62
C LEU A 88 26.31 14.93 -15.29
N GLY A 89 26.46 14.23 -14.16
CA GLY A 89 26.77 14.83 -12.87
C GLY A 89 28.24 15.24 -12.72
N ASN A 90 29.14 14.67 -13.52
CA ASN A 90 30.56 14.97 -13.44
C ASN A 90 30.88 16.24 -14.26
N PRO A 91 31.48 17.28 -13.66
CA PRO A 91 31.79 18.53 -14.35
C PRO A 91 32.86 18.42 -15.43
N LEU A 92 33.65 17.35 -15.44
CA LEU A 92 34.75 17.11 -16.40
C LEU A 92 34.31 16.42 -17.70
N VAL A 93 33.05 15.95 -17.78
CA VAL A 93 32.57 15.21 -18.96
C VAL A 93 32.28 16.16 -20.12
N PHE A 94 32.82 15.82 -21.30
CA PHE A 94 32.51 16.50 -22.55
C PHE A 94 31.07 16.21 -22.97
N PHE A 95 30.22 17.23 -23.01
CA PHE A 95 28.82 17.11 -23.41
C PHE A 95 28.62 16.73 -24.89
N GLY A 96 29.62 16.99 -25.74
CA GLY A 96 29.56 16.76 -27.19
C GLY A 96 29.30 15.29 -27.54
N GLU A 97 30.11 14.37 -27.00
CA GLU A 97 29.98 12.92 -27.28
C GLU A 97 28.59 12.38 -26.91
N LEU A 98 28.01 12.89 -25.82
CA LEU A 98 26.68 12.49 -25.39
C LEU A 98 25.59 13.06 -26.31
N CYS A 99 25.74 14.30 -26.77
CA CYS A 99 24.86 14.88 -27.78
C CYS A 99 24.90 14.05 -29.06
N ASP A 100 26.10 13.79 -29.60
CA ASP A 100 26.31 13.06 -30.84
C ASP A 100 25.74 11.63 -30.76
N PHE A 101 25.92 10.98 -29.61
CA PHE A 101 25.32 9.68 -29.34
C PHE A 101 23.78 9.73 -29.36
N LEU A 102 23.17 10.70 -28.66
CA LEU A 102 21.72 10.86 -28.61
C LEU A 102 21.14 11.28 -29.98
N ASP A 103 21.86 12.09 -30.74
CA ASP A 103 21.53 12.48 -32.12
C ASP A 103 21.58 11.26 -33.05
N GLY A 104 22.61 10.42 -32.94
CA GLY A 104 22.73 9.16 -33.69
C GLY A 104 21.63 8.15 -33.39
N LEU A 105 21.06 8.18 -32.19
CA LEU A 105 19.88 7.38 -31.81
C LEU A 105 18.55 7.98 -32.30
N GLY A 106 18.55 9.17 -32.91
CA GLY A 106 17.33 9.86 -33.33
C GLY A 106 16.51 10.42 -32.16
N VAL A 107 17.12 10.64 -30.99
CA VAL A 107 16.43 11.23 -29.85
C VAL A 107 16.14 12.70 -30.16
N PRO A 108 14.87 13.15 -30.09
CA PRO A 108 14.55 14.52 -30.43
C PRO A 108 15.32 15.51 -29.52
N PRO A 109 15.72 16.67 -30.06
CA PRO A 109 16.31 17.74 -29.26
C PRO A 109 15.31 18.28 -28.23
N ALA A 110 15.82 18.93 -27.19
CA ALA A 110 14.96 19.46 -26.14
C ALA A 110 14.09 20.62 -26.64
N LEU A 111 12.92 20.82 -26.03
CA LEU A 111 11.97 21.87 -26.47
C LEU A 111 12.56 23.30 -26.37
N ASP A 112 13.45 23.55 -25.39
CA ASP A 112 14.18 24.81 -25.23
C ASP A 112 15.45 24.92 -26.09
N GLU A 113 15.80 23.86 -26.82
CA GLU A 113 16.96 23.86 -27.69
C GLU A 113 16.72 24.81 -28.88
N ARG A 114 17.77 25.57 -29.22
CA ARG A 114 17.70 26.48 -30.37
C ARG A 114 17.50 25.65 -31.63
N ALA A 115 16.58 26.09 -32.47
CA ALA A 115 16.40 25.50 -33.78
C ALA A 115 17.70 25.66 -34.61
N PRO A 116 17.98 24.74 -35.54
CA PRO A 116 19.15 24.83 -36.42
C PRO A 116 19.25 26.20 -37.09
N LEU A 117 20.49 26.64 -37.36
CA LEU A 117 20.75 27.88 -38.11
C LEU A 117 19.98 27.85 -39.44
N GLY A 118 19.28 28.94 -39.75
CA GLY A 118 18.40 29.04 -40.93
C GLY A 118 16.93 28.73 -40.67
N THR A 119 16.57 28.14 -39.52
CA THR A 119 15.16 27.99 -39.15
C THR A 119 14.53 29.36 -38.92
N ARG A 120 13.45 29.67 -39.63
CA ARG A 120 12.73 30.95 -39.44
C ARG A 120 12.23 31.06 -37.99
N PRO A 121 12.36 32.23 -37.35
CA PRO A 121 11.75 32.43 -36.05
C PRO A 121 10.22 32.29 -36.17
N TRP A 122 9.58 31.84 -35.11
CA TRP A 122 8.12 31.67 -35.03
C TRP A 122 7.58 32.47 -33.84
N HIS A 123 6.27 32.69 -33.77
CA HIS A 123 5.66 33.44 -32.67
C HIS A 123 4.86 32.49 -31.77
N CYS A 124 5.03 32.62 -30.47
CA CYS A 124 4.19 31.88 -29.51
C CYS A 124 2.78 32.45 -29.52
N ASP A 125 1.76 31.60 -29.64
CA ASP A 125 0.37 32.06 -29.71
C ASP A 125 -0.15 32.66 -28.39
N ILE A 126 0.50 32.36 -27.25
CA ILE A 126 0.12 32.92 -25.94
C ILE A 126 0.79 34.27 -25.69
N CYS A 127 2.13 34.33 -25.68
CA CYS A 127 2.86 35.56 -25.33
C CYS A 127 3.21 36.44 -26.53
N ARG A 128 2.94 36.00 -27.76
CA ARG A 128 3.26 36.67 -29.04
C ARG A 128 4.75 37.00 -29.26
N ASN A 129 5.63 36.54 -28.38
CA ASN A 129 7.07 36.74 -28.52
C ASN A 129 7.66 35.86 -29.62
N SER A 130 8.61 36.42 -30.36
CA SER A 130 9.41 35.71 -31.35
C SER A 130 10.33 34.69 -30.67
N GLN A 131 10.27 33.45 -31.14
CA GLN A 131 10.97 32.29 -30.60
C GLN A 131 11.95 31.74 -31.64
N ARG A 132 13.13 31.37 -31.16
CA ARG A 132 14.14 30.63 -31.93
C ARG A 132 14.33 29.20 -31.41
N SER A 133 13.64 28.83 -30.34
CA SER A 133 13.62 27.46 -29.80
C SER A 133 12.67 26.57 -30.60
N ARG A 134 12.66 25.27 -30.33
CA ARG A 134 11.64 24.38 -30.90
C ARG A 134 10.26 24.61 -30.30
N GLY A 135 10.17 24.91 -29.00
CA GLY A 135 8.89 25.04 -28.30
C GLY A 135 8.17 23.68 -28.19
N TRP A 136 7.04 23.66 -27.48
CA TRP A 136 6.14 22.52 -27.48
C TRP A 136 5.18 22.62 -28.66
N CYS A 137 4.87 21.48 -29.28
CA CYS A 137 4.00 21.40 -30.45
C CYS A 137 3.01 20.26 -30.26
N CYS A 138 1.71 20.53 -30.39
CA CYS A 138 0.71 19.46 -30.33
C CYS A 138 0.67 18.67 -31.66
N PRO A 139 0.01 17.51 -31.73
CA PRO A 139 -0.12 16.73 -32.96
C PRO A 139 -0.81 17.49 -34.11
N PHE A 140 -1.62 18.51 -33.80
CA PHE A 140 -2.26 19.40 -34.77
C PHE A 140 -1.39 20.60 -35.16
N SER A 141 -0.09 20.57 -34.83
CA SER A 141 0.91 21.57 -35.21
C SER A 141 0.76 22.97 -34.58
N HIS A 142 -0.09 23.12 -33.55
CA HIS A 142 -0.11 24.35 -32.74
C HIS A 142 1.12 24.42 -31.85
N ARG A 143 1.74 25.61 -31.77
CA ARG A 143 3.09 25.75 -31.21
C ARG A 143 3.15 26.81 -30.13
N PHE A 144 3.74 26.45 -28.99
CA PHE A 144 3.79 27.28 -27.80
C PHE A 144 5.19 27.28 -27.20
N CYS A 145 5.64 28.42 -26.68
CA CYS A 145 6.95 28.44 -26.01
C CYS A 145 6.84 27.60 -24.73
N MET A 146 7.97 26.98 -24.33
CA MET A 146 8.00 26.08 -23.18
C MET A 146 7.45 26.76 -21.91
N GLU A 147 7.81 28.01 -21.66
CA GLU A 147 7.40 28.74 -20.45
C GLU A 147 5.88 28.95 -20.38
N CYS A 148 5.26 29.42 -21.47
CA CYS A 148 3.80 29.60 -21.51
C CYS A 148 3.07 28.27 -21.35
N MET A 149 3.54 27.22 -22.03
CA MET A 149 2.87 25.93 -22.00
C MET A 149 3.07 25.19 -20.67
N SER A 150 4.23 25.35 -20.02
CA SER A 150 4.49 24.84 -18.67
C SER A 150 3.58 25.52 -17.65
N ARG A 151 3.46 26.86 -17.68
CA ARG A 151 2.52 27.60 -16.82
C ARG A 151 1.06 27.17 -17.05
N TRP A 152 0.67 26.98 -18.30
CA TRP A 152 -0.65 26.48 -18.65
C TRP A 152 -0.91 25.08 -18.07
N ALA A 153 0.07 24.18 -18.20
CA ALA A 153 -0.02 22.82 -17.69
C ALA A 153 -0.04 22.74 -16.15
N GLU A 154 0.62 23.69 -15.47
CA GLU A 154 0.58 23.83 -14.01
C GLU A 154 -0.79 24.34 -13.52
N ALA A 155 -1.44 25.22 -14.27
CA ALA A 155 -2.69 25.87 -13.85
C ALA A 155 -3.95 24.98 -13.99
N SER A 156 -3.92 23.97 -14.86
CA SER A 156 -5.07 23.11 -15.14
C SER A 156 -4.82 21.66 -14.72
N PRO A 157 -5.78 20.96 -14.08
CA PRO A 157 -5.63 19.57 -13.65
C PRO A 157 -5.55 18.58 -14.82
N PHE A 158 -6.18 18.90 -15.96
CA PHE A 158 -6.13 18.12 -17.19
C PHE A 158 -5.93 19.07 -18.37
N PRO A 159 -4.69 19.55 -18.58
CA PRO A 159 -4.45 20.61 -19.54
C PRO A 159 -4.71 20.11 -20.97
N THR A 160 -5.32 20.97 -21.77
CA THR A 160 -5.51 20.78 -23.20
C THR A 160 -4.64 21.76 -23.98
N CYS A 161 -4.51 21.56 -25.29
CA CYS A 161 -3.91 22.54 -26.18
C CYS A 161 -4.68 23.87 -26.09
N PRO A 162 -4.01 25.01 -25.83
CA PRO A 162 -4.65 26.32 -25.70
C PRO A 162 -5.32 26.85 -26.97
N ALA A 163 -4.97 26.30 -28.14
CA ALA A 163 -5.58 26.70 -29.41
C ALA A 163 -7.08 26.34 -29.44
N GLU A 164 -7.90 27.33 -29.81
CA GLU A 164 -9.35 27.20 -29.89
C GLU A 164 -9.74 26.07 -30.84
N GLY A 165 -10.66 25.19 -30.40
CA GLY A 165 -11.14 24.06 -31.20
C GLY A 165 -10.17 22.87 -31.34
N CYS A 166 -8.93 22.96 -30.84
CA CYS A 166 -7.94 21.87 -31.00
C CYS A 166 -8.31 20.59 -30.22
N GLY A 167 -8.76 20.74 -28.97
CA GLY A 167 -9.21 19.62 -28.13
C GLY A 167 -8.14 18.61 -27.69
N TYR A 168 -6.88 18.72 -28.15
CA TYR A 168 -5.81 17.81 -27.74
C TYR A 168 -5.58 17.88 -26.23
N ARG A 169 -5.85 16.78 -25.51
CA ARG A 169 -5.51 16.63 -24.08
C ARG A 169 -4.03 16.26 -23.94
N LEU A 170 -3.31 16.99 -23.11
CA LEU A 170 -1.92 16.70 -22.82
C LEU A 170 -1.83 15.39 -22.03
N GLY A 171 -1.00 14.48 -22.52
CA GLY A 171 -0.68 13.25 -21.82
C GLY A 171 0.42 13.45 -20.79
N ARG A 172 0.69 12.39 -20.01
CA ARG A 172 1.82 12.37 -19.07
C ARG A 172 3.16 12.73 -19.75
N ARG A 173 3.36 12.27 -20.99
CA ARG A 173 4.58 12.54 -21.76
C ARG A 173 4.74 14.03 -22.05
N ASP A 174 3.66 14.69 -22.46
CA ASP A 174 3.67 16.14 -22.70
C ASP A 174 4.05 16.91 -21.43
N LEU A 175 3.49 16.53 -20.28
CA LEU A 175 3.80 17.15 -18.99
C LEU A 175 5.25 16.96 -18.57
N GLU A 176 5.80 15.75 -18.77
CA GLU A 176 7.23 15.47 -18.54
C GLU A 176 8.12 16.31 -19.47
N ASP A 177 7.68 16.52 -20.72
CA ASP A 177 8.41 17.29 -21.71
C ASP A 177 8.38 18.79 -21.45
N LEU A 178 7.27 19.27 -20.90
CA LEU A 178 7.09 20.62 -20.40
C LEU A 178 7.77 20.88 -19.05
N ARG A 179 8.38 19.84 -18.45
CA ARG A 179 9.10 19.91 -17.17
C ARG A 179 8.26 20.53 -16.06
N VAL A 180 6.97 20.18 -16.00
CA VAL A 180 6.13 20.57 -14.86
C VAL A 180 6.64 19.93 -13.57
N SER A 181 6.25 20.48 -12.43
CA SER A 181 6.66 19.98 -11.12
C SER A 181 6.27 18.51 -10.90
N GLU A 182 7.07 17.79 -10.10
CA GLU A 182 6.78 16.39 -9.77
C GLU A 182 5.44 16.25 -9.03
N ALA A 183 5.12 17.21 -8.17
CA ALA A 183 3.83 17.30 -7.50
C ALA A 183 2.67 17.38 -8.51
N ARG A 184 2.82 18.17 -9.57
CA ARG A 184 1.84 18.29 -10.65
C ARG A 184 1.69 16.99 -11.46
N LEU A 185 2.80 16.33 -11.80
CA LEU A 185 2.78 15.02 -12.48
C LEU A 185 2.05 13.97 -11.64
N LYS A 186 2.29 13.93 -10.33
CA LYS A 186 1.61 13.04 -9.40
C LYS A 186 0.11 13.35 -9.33
N ALA A 187 -0.26 14.62 -9.17
CA ALA A 187 -1.66 15.04 -9.15
C ALA A 187 -2.39 14.71 -10.45
N PHE A 188 -1.73 14.84 -11.61
CA PHE A 188 -2.29 14.43 -12.90
C PHE A 188 -2.55 12.92 -12.97
N GLN A 189 -1.61 12.09 -12.49
CA GLN A 189 -1.78 10.64 -12.46
C GLN A 189 -2.91 10.20 -11.50
N GLU A 190 -2.97 10.81 -10.32
CA GLU A 190 -4.05 10.58 -9.35
C GLU A 190 -5.41 11.00 -9.94
N GLY A 191 -5.45 12.13 -10.65
CA GLY A 191 -6.63 12.60 -11.39
C GLY A 191 -7.07 11.62 -12.47
N LEU A 192 -6.17 11.12 -13.31
CA LEU A 192 -6.50 10.13 -14.35
C LEU A 192 -7.02 8.81 -13.75
N ALA A 193 -6.41 8.35 -12.65
CA ALA A 193 -6.89 7.18 -11.93
C ALA A 193 -8.31 7.41 -11.39
N GLN A 194 -8.58 8.60 -10.87
CA GLN A 194 -9.90 8.99 -10.37
C GLN A 194 -10.94 9.10 -11.50
N GLU A 195 -10.63 9.77 -12.62
CA GLU A 195 -11.51 9.81 -13.82
C GLU A 195 -11.85 8.39 -14.29
N SER A 196 -10.87 7.48 -14.31
CA SER A 196 -11.09 6.08 -14.70
C SER A 196 -11.99 5.34 -13.71
N ILE A 197 -11.83 5.58 -12.41
CA ILE A 197 -12.70 5.01 -11.36
C ILE A 197 -14.13 5.52 -11.53
N ASP A 198 -14.30 6.82 -11.80
CA ASP A 198 -15.62 7.43 -11.92
C ASP A 198 -16.33 7.03 -13.23
N ALA A 199 -15.60 6.87 -14.33
CA ALA A 199 -16.13 6.28 -15.56
C ALA A 199 -16.67 4.86 -15.33
N LEU A 200 -15.91 4.01 -14.63
CA LEU A 200 -16.35 2.65 -14.28
C LEU A 200 -17.59 2.65 -13.37
N ARG A 201 -17.78 3.67 -12.54
CA ARG A 201 -18.98 3.82 -11.69
C ARG A 201 -20.20 4.23 -12.52
N GLN A 202 -20.01 5.11 -13.50
CA GLN A 202 -21.10 5.62 -14.35
C GLN A 202 -21.63 4.56 -15.32
N ASP A 203 -20.77 3.65 -15.78
CA ASP A 203 -21.15 2.65 -16.79
C ASP A 203 -22.26 1.70 -16.35
N GLY A 204 -22.56 1.57 -15.04
CA GLY A 204 -23.74 0.90 -14.47
C GLY A 204 -23.88 -0.62 -14.72
N ARG A 205 -23.27 -1.12 -15.79
CA ARG A 205 -23.25 -2.52 -16.24
C ARG A 205 -22.22 -3.34 -15.48
N ALA A 206 -21.18 -2.70 -14.99
CA ALA A 206 -20.20 -3.32 -14.13
C ALA A 206 -20.39 -2.76 -12.72
N GLN A 207 -21.03 -3.52 -11.84
CA GLN A 207 -21.05 -3.21 -10.41
C GLN A 207 -19.61 -3.38 -9.88
N ILE A 208 -18.77 -2.37 -10.06
CA ILE A 208 -17.38 -2.38 -9.63
C ILE A 208 -17.27 -1.60 -8.32
N LYS A 209 -16.80 -2.27 -7.28
CA LYS A 209 -16.44 -1.68 -6.00
C LYS A 209 -14.94 -1.41 -6.00
N LEU A 210 -14.55 -0.15 -5.80
CA LEU A 210 -13.17 0.20 -5.50
C LEU A 210 -12.91 0.00 -4.01
N PHE A 211 -11.99 -0.90 -3.67
CA PHE A 211 -11.49 -1.08 -2.31
C PHE A 211 -10.16 -0.34 -2.14
N ARG A 212 -10.09 0.61 -1.22
CA ARG A 212 -8.85 1.37 -0.93
C ARG A 212 -8.13 0.85 0.31
N CYS A 213 -6.82 1.06 0.35
CA CYS A 213 -6.01 0.79 1.52
C CYS A 213 -6.53 1.55 2.75
N PRO A 214 -6.64 0.91 3.93
CA PRO A 214 -6.95 1.63 5.17
C PRO A 214 -5.73 2.35 5.77
N GLY A 215 -4.53 2.20 5.20
CA GLY A 215 -3.31 2.84 5.68
C GLY A 215 -3.33 4.35 5.47
N ALA A 216 -2.94 5.11 6.50
CA ALA A 216 -2.88 6.57 6.44
C ALA A 216 -1.95 7.04 5.30
N GLY A 217 -2.49 7.85 4.39
CA GLY A 217 -1.75 8.39 3.23
C GLY A 217 -1.50 7.40 2.09
N CYS A 218 -2.05 6.18 2.15
CA CYS A 218 -1.91 5.21 1.06
C CYS A 218 -3.10 5.26 0.10
N ASN A 219 -2.84 5.60 -1.16
CA ASN A 219 -3.85 5.64 -2.24
C ASN A 219 -3.98 4.32 -3.02
N ALA A 220 -3.28 3.26 -2.60
CA ALA A 220 -3.38 1.97 -3.26
C ALA A 220 -4.82 1.44 -3.14
N GLY A 221 -5.32 0.89 -4.24
CA GLY A 221 -6.65 0.30 -4.28
C GLY A 221 -6.74 -0.84 -5.28
N VAL A 222 -7.79 -1.64 -5.13
CA VAL A 222 -8.12 -2.74 -6.03
C VAL A 222 -9.58 -2.59 -6.45
N THR A 223 -9.84 -2.75 -7.74
CA THR A 223 -11.20 -2.86 -8.28
C THR A 223 -11.68 -4.29 -8.11
N LEU A 224 -12.91 -4.43 -7.63
CA LEU A 224 -13.57 -5.71 -7.37
C LEU A 224 -14.92 -5.68 -8.05
N LYS A 225 -15.35 -6.79 -8.64
CA LYS A 225 -16.77 -6.91 -9.00
C LYS A 225 -17.61 -7.10 -7.73
N THR A 226 -18.80 -6.55 -7.67
CA THR A 226 -19.71 -6.72 -6.51
C THR A 226 -20.08 -8.19 -6.28
N SER A 227 -20.04 -9.01 -7.33
CA SER A 227 -20.24 -10.45 -7.24
C SER A 227 -19.01 -11.24 -6.78
N GLU A 228 -17.83 -10.61 -6.69
CA GLU A 228 -16.64 -11.31 -6.19
C GLU A 228 -16.79 -11.61 -4.70
N PRO A 229 -16.48 -12.83 -4.25
CA PRO A 229 -16.48 -13.14 -2.84
C PRO A 229 -15.44 -12.30 -2.11
N ARG A 230 -15.70 -12.01 -0.83
CA ARG A 230 -14.71 -11.33 0.02
C ARG A 230 -13.40 -12.12 0.01
N ARG A 231 -12.29 -11.40 -0.04
CA ARG A 231 -10.93 -11.93 0.06
C ARG A 231 -10.06 -11.06 0.95
N ARG A 232 -8.97 -11.67 1.44
CA ARG A 232 -7.90 -10.97 2.15
C ARG A 232 -7.11 -10.13 1.15
N TRP A 233 -7.00 -8.84 1.41
CA TRP A 233 -6.15 -7.94 0.63
C TRP A 233 -5.03 -7.39 1.51
N ALA A 234 -3.80 -7.44 1.01
CA ALA A 234 -2.62 -6.92 1.70
C ALA A 234 -1.96 -5.85 0.83
N CYS A 235 -1.72 -4.68 1.41
CA CYS A 235 -1.05 -3.58 0.71
C CYS A 235 0.47 -3.69 0.84
N ALA A 236 1.20 -3.28 -0.19
CA ALA A 236 2.66 -3.14 -0.12
C ALA A 236 3.15 -2.05 0.85
N CYS A 237 2.25 -1.17 1.35
CA CYS A 237 2.62 -0.11 2.29
C CYS A 237 2.79 -0.61 3.74
N GLY A 238 2.58 -1.91 4.00
CA GLY A 238 2.70 -2.50 5.34
C GLY A 238 1.46 -2.38 6.23
N ALA A 239 0.38 -1.74 5.76
CA ALA A 239 -0.89 -1.72 6.51
C ALA A 239 -1.42 -3.16 6.73
N PRO A 240 -2.05 -3.45 7.89
CA PRO A 240 -2.58 -4.79 8.15
C PRO A 240 -3.59 -5.19 7.07
N ALA A 241 -3.53 -6.46 6.67
CA ALA A 241 -4.42 -6.98 5.64
C ALA A 241 -5.88 -6.75 6.02
N ALA A 242 -6.71 -6.39 5.03
CA ALA A 242 -8.10 -6.01 5.25
C ALA A 242 -9.06 -6.91 4.46
N CYS A 243 -10.30 -7.00 4.94
CA CYS A 243 -11.37 -7.71 4.25
C CYS A 243 -11.95 -6.81 3.15
N THR A 244 -11.86 -7.26 1.90
CA THR A 244 -12.43 -6.54 0.75
C THR A 244 -13.96 -6.42 0.79
N GLY A 245 -14.64 -7.31 1.53
CA GLY A 245 -16.09 -7.27 1.75
C GLY A 245 -16.52 -6.10 2.64
N CYS A 246 -16.13 -6.12 3.92
CA CYS A 246 -16.56 -5.13 4.92
C CYS A 246 -15.54 -4.03 5.25
N GLY A 247 -14.32 -4.08 4.72
CA GLY A 247 -13.25 -3.14 5.06
C GLY A 247 -12.61 -3.34 6.42
N ALA A 248 -13.01 -4.35 7.20
CA ALA A 248 -12.40 -4.60 8.50
C ALA A 248 -10.90 -4.92 8.36
N SER A 249 -10.09 -4.21 9.14
CA SER A 249 -8.67 -4.46 9.35
C SER A 249 -8.42 -4.68 10.85
N PRO A 250 -7.66 -5.69 11.28
CA PRO A 250 -7.09 -6.76 10.44
C PRO A 250 -8.16 -7.70 9.85
N TYR A 251 -7.76 -8.45 8.82
CA TYR A 251 -8.60 -9.44 8.12
C TYR A 251 -9.10 -10.52 9.08
N HIS A 252 -10.35 -10.91 8.91
CA HIS A 252 -11.00 -11.96 9.70
C HIS A 252 -11.17 -13.22 8.85
N PHE A 253 -10.59 -14.32 9.33
CA PHE A 253 -10.69 -15.62 8.65
C PHE A 253 -12.03 -16.29 8.93
N HIS A 254 -12.51 -16.18 10.16
CA HIS A 254 -13.74 -16.79 10.63
C HIS A 254 -14.81 -15.71 10.87
N GLY A 255 -16.08 -16.08 10.70
CA GLY A 255 -17.22 -15.18 10.84
C GLY A 255 -17.53 -14.40 9.58
N ARG A 256 -18.81 -14.10 9.37
CA ARG A 256 -19.31 -13.34 8.23
C ARG A 256 -19.00 -11.85 8.38
N CYS A 257 -19.10 -11.09 7.29
CA CYS A 257 -18.75 -9.66 7.27
C CYS A 257 -19.60 -8.81 8.23
N ASP A 258 -20.88 -9.14 8.35
CA ASP A 258 -21.90 -8.54 9.22
C ASP A 258 -21.65 -8.85 10.71
N GLU A 259 -21.02 -9.97 11.04
CA GLU A 259 -20.77 -10.38 12.43
C GLU A 259 -19.53 -9.73 13.06
N VAL A 260 -18.56 -9.29 12.26
CA VAL A 260 -17.23 -8.87 12.74
C VAL A 260 -17.31 -7.75 13.76
N GLN A 261 -18.13 -6.72 13.50
CA GLN A 261 -18.20 -5.56 14.40
C GLN A 261 -18.85 -5.94 15.73
N ASN A 262 -19.89 -6.79 15.69
CA ASN A 262 -20.53 -7.30 16.90
C ASN A 262 -19.58 -8.18 17.71
N LEU A 263 -18.79 -9.05 17.06
CA LEU A 263 -17.78 -9.87 17.73
C LEU A 263 -16.68 -9.00 18.37
N ARG A 264 -16.21 -7.96 17.67
CA ARG A 264 -15.23 -7.00 18.22
C ARG A 264 -15.80 -6.26 19.43
N ALA A 265 -17.04 -5.77 19.34
CA ALA A 265 -17.69 -5.08 20.45
C ALA A 265 -17.85 -5.99 21.67
N ARG A 266 -18.31 -7.24 21.47
CA ARG A 266 -18.41 -8.25 22.53
C ARG A 266 -17.06 -8.58 23.15
N TRP A 267 -16.02 -8.72 22.33
CA TRP A 267 -14.65 -8.96 22.82
C TRP A 267 -14.13 -7.81 23.67
N LEU A 268 -14.32 -6.56 23.22
CA LEU A 268 -13.94 -5.38 24.00
C LEU A 268 -14.72 -5.27 25.30
N ALA A 269 -16.03 -5.52 25.29
CA ALA A 269 -16.84 -5.59 26.51
C ALA A 269 -16.36 -6.70 27.45
N TRP A 270 -15.94 -7.84 26.91
CA TRP A 270 -15.36 -8.93 27.69
C TRP A 270 -14.03 -8.52 28.35
N LEU A 271 -13.14 -7.84 27.62
CA LEU A 271 -11.89 -7.29 28.16
C LEU A 271 -12.12 -6.22 29.24
N GLN A 272 -13.18 -5.43 29.14
CA GLN A 272 -13.51 -4.34 30.07
C GLN A 272 -14.21 -4.78 31.37
N GLY A 273 -14.43 -6.08 31.57
CA GLY A 273 -15.04 -6.59 32.81
C GLY A 273 -15.81 -7.90 32.66
N GLY A 274 -16.17 -8.29 31.43
CA GLY A 274 -16.83 -9.59 31.20
C GLY A 274 -15.97 -10.81 31.57
N GLY A 275 -14.65 -10.68 31.59
CA GLY A 275 -13.74 -11.74 32.06
C GLY A 275 -13.93 -12.11 33.53
N GLU A 276 -14.33 -11.16 34.39
CA GLU A 276 -14.63 -11.46 35.79
C GLU A 276 -15.96 -12.18 35.95
N ALA A 277 -16.98 -11.76 35.20
CA ALA A 277 -18.27 -12.44 35.15
C ALA A 277 -18.14 -13.88 34.65
N PHE A 278 -17.33 -14.11 33.61
CA PHE A 278 -17.05 -15.45 33.11
C PHE A 278 -16.33 -16.32 34.15
N ARG A 279 -15.27 -15.80 34.78
CA ARG A 279 -14.58 -16.52 35.86
C ARG A 279 -15.47 -16.78 37.07
N ALA A 280 -16.43 -15.90 37.35
CA ALA A 280 -17.42 -16.13 38.40
C ALA A 280 -18.39 -17.25 38.04
N LEU A 281 -18.82 -17.35 36.78
CA LEU A 281 -19.62 -18.47 36.28
C LEU A 281 -18.83 -19.78 36.32
N GLU A 282 -17.57 -19.80 35.89
CA GLU A 282 -16.71 -20.98 35.99
C GLU A 282 -16.53 -21.44 37.44
N ARG A 283 -16.32 -20.51 38.39
CA ARG A 283 -16.25 -20.84 39.81
C ARG A 283 -17.56 -21.44 40.33
N ARG A 284 -18.72 -20.90 39.93
CA ARG A 284 -20.02 -21.45 40.30
C ARG A 284 -20.22 -22.85 39.74
N ALA A 285 -19.96 -23.05 38.46
CA ALA A 285 -20.03 -24.36 37.81
C ALA A 285 -19.10 -25.39 38.47
N ALA A 286 -17.89 -24.97 38.87
CA ALA A 286 -16.96 -25.85 39.58
C ALA A 286 -17.48 -26.23 40.98
N VAL A 287 -18.09 -25.29 41.71
CA VAL A 287 -18.71 -25.56 43.02
C VAL A 287 -19.90 -26.50 42.89
N GLU A 288 -20.76 -26.28 41.89
CA GLU A 288 -21.90 -27.14 41.61
C GLU A 288 -21.46 -28.56 41.21
N ALA A 289 -20.49 -28.68 40.30
CA ALA A 289 -19.94 -29.98 39.91
C ALA A 289 -19.27 -30.72 41.10
N ALA A 290 -18.60 -29.98 42.01
CA ALA A 290 -18.05 -30.57 43.22
C ALA A 290 -19.14 -31.09 44.16
N ALA A 291 -20.24 -30.33 44.33
CA ALA A 291 -21.38 -30.74 45.14
C ALA A 291 -22.06 -31.99 44.57
N GLU A 292 -22.24 -32.07 43.25
CA GLU A 292 -22.78 -33.26 42.57
C GLU A 292 -21.89 -34.49 42.78
N GLN A 293 -20.57 -34.33 42.71
CA GLN A 293 -19.63 -35.44 42.96
C GLN A 293 -19.70 -35.95 44.40
N VAL A 294 -19.84 -35.06 45.39
CA VAL A 294 -20.02 -35.44 46.79
C VAL A 294 -21.34 -36.20 46.96
N ALA A 295 -22.44 -35.64 46.47
CA ALA A 295 -23.76 -36.30 46.54
C ALA A 295 -23.76 -37.68 45.87
N HIS A 296 -23.08 -37.84 44.73
CA HIS A 296 -22.94 -39.12 44.06
C HIS A 296 -22.11 -40.13 44.85
N ARG A 297 -21.03 -39.68 45.51
CA ARG A 297 -20.22 -40.55 46.38
C ARG A 297 -21.01 -40.99 47.60
N GLU A 298 -21.72 -40.08 48.26
CA GLU A 298 -22.58 -40.40 49.40
C GLU A 298 -23.69 -41.38 49.02
N ALA A 299 -24.35 -41.18 47.88
CA ALA A 299 -25.36 -42.10 47.36
C ALA A 299 -24.78 -43.50 47.10
N LYS A 300 -23.57 -43.59 46.56
CA LYS A 300 -22.87 -44.87 46.36
C LYS A 300 -22.54 -45.56 47.69
N THR A 301 -22.01 -44.82 48.66
CA THR A 301 -21.70 -45.37 49.99
C THR A 301 -22.96 -45.89 50.67
N ARG A 302 -24.05 -45.11 50.67
CA ARG A 302 -25.33 -45.51 51.26
C ARG A 302 -25.94 -46.74 50.58
N ARG A 303 -25.81 -46.84 49.26
CA ARG A 303 -26.24 -48.04 48.52
C ARG A 303 -25.42 -49.28 48.91
N ALA A 304 -24.11 -49.13 49.11
CA ALA A 304 -23.25 -50.22 49.55
C ALA A 304 -23.55 -50.66 51.00
N GLU A 305 -23.87 -49.72 51.89
CA GLU A 305 -24.35 -50.02 53.24
C GLU A 305 -25.64 -50.83 53.22
N LEU A 306 -26.66 -50.36 52.50
CA LEU A 306 -27.93 -51.09 52.37
C LEU A 306 -27.74 -52.47 51.75
N ALA A 307 -26.86 -52.61 50.76
CA ALA A 307 -26.56 -53.93 50.17
C ALA A 307 -25.94 -54.88 51.21
N ARG A 308 -24.99 -54.42 52.03
CA ARG A 308 -24.41 -55.22 53.12
C ARG A 308 -25.44 -55.59 54.18
N ASP A 309 -26.35 -54.67 54.51
CA ASP A 309 -27.44 -54.94 55.45
C ASP A 309 -28.39 -56.02 54.90
N GLU A 310 -28.73 -55.97 53.61
CA GLU A 310 -29.56 -57.00 52.97
C GLU A 310 -28.86 -58.35 52.87
N GLU A 311 -27.56 -58.38 52.54
CA GLU A 311 -26.75 -59.61 52.57
C GLU A 311 -26.65 -60.21 53.98
N TRP A 312 -26.44 -59.36 54.99
CA TRP A 312 -26.41 -59.79 56.38
C TRP A 312 -27.78 -60.35 56.82
N LYS A 313 -28.88 -59.67 56.47
CA LYS A 313 -30.24 -60.16 56.73
C LYS A 313 -30.48 -61.49 56.03
N ALA A 314 -30.07 -61.65 54.77
CA ALA A 314 -30.24 -62.90 54.04
C ALA A 314 -29.45 -64.07 54.67
N ALA A 315 -28.28 -63.79 55.26
CA ALA A 315 -27.47 -64.81 55.92
C ALA A 315 -27.93 -65.15 57.34
N ASN A 316 -28.46 -64.17 58.08
CA ASN A 316 -28.73 -64.28 59.53
C ASN A 316 -30.21 -64.31 59.90
N CYS A 317 -31.10 -63.99 58.96
CA CYS A 317 -32.54 -63.99 59.16
C CYS A 317 -33.20 -65.02 58.24
N ARG A 318 -34.29 -65.63 58.72
CA ARG A 318 -35.18 -66.49 57.94
C ARG A 318 -36.63 -66.16 58.25
N VAL A 319 -37.57 -66.54 57.40
CA VAL A 319 -39.00 -66.33 57.67
C VAL A 319 -39.58 -67.48 58.48
N CYS A 320 -40.35 -67.17 59.52
CA CYS A 320 -41.03 -68.20 60.30
C CYS A 320 -42.05 -68.93 59.41
N PRO A 321 -42.01 -70.28 59.33
CA PRO A 321 -42.90 -71.04 58.43
C PRO A 321 -44.39 -70.93 58.78
N ARG A 322 -44.72 -70.45 59.99
CA ARG A 322 -46.12 -70.32 60.46
C ARG A 322 -46.73 -68.94 60.22
N CYS A 323 -45.96 -67.87 60.43
CA CYS A 323 -46.49 -66.49 60.37
C CYS A 323 -45.74 -65.57 59.42
N ALA A 324 -44.74 -66.08 58.70
CA ALA A 324 -43.88 -65.36 57.76
C ALA A 324 -43.12 -64.16 58.36
N CYS A 325 -43.12 -64.00 59.69
CA CYS A 325 -42.31 -62.97 60.34
C CYS A 325 -40.83 -63.34 60.24
N ALA A 326 -39.98 -62.37 59.91
CA ALA A 326 -38.53 -62.55 59.92
C ALA A 326 -38.02 -62.84 61.34
N VAL A 327 -37.19 -63.86 61.48
CA VAL A 327 -36.57 -64.30 62.73
C VAL A 327 -35.06 -64.29 62.52
N GLU A 328 -34.33 -63.64 63.43
CA GLU A 328 -32.86 -63.58 63.44
C GLU A 328 -32.28 -64.75 64.27
N LYS A 329 -31.17 -65.35 63.79
CA LYS A 329 -30.46 -66.40 64.53
C LYS A 329 -29.51 -65.81 65.59
N VAL A 330 -29.99 -65.68 66.82
CA VAL A 330 -29.24 -65.06 67.94
C VAL A 330 -28.29 -66.03 68.69
N GLY A 331 -27.92 -67.18 68.12
CA GLY A 331 -27.05 -68.15 68.78
C GLY A 331 -26.74 -69.40 67.95
N GLY A 332 -25.87 -70.28 68.48
CA GLY A 332 -25.40 -71.48 67.77
C GLY A 332 -26.37 -72.67 67.72
N GLY A 333 -27.49 -72.62 68.44
CA GLY A 333 -28.50 -73.70 68.45
C GLY A 333 -29.33 -73.75 67.17
N GLU A 334 -29.77 -74.94 66.77
CA GLU A 334 -30.65 -75.11 65.60
C GLU A 334 -32.13 -74.86 65.92
N ALA A 335 -32.55 -74.99 67.19
CA ALA A 335 -33.92 -74.70 67.58
C ALA A 335 -34.11 -73.20 67.87
N VAL A 336 -35.02 -72.56 67.15
CA VAL A 336 -35.39 -71.16 67.34
C VAL A 336 -36.89 -71.04 67.67
N VAL A 337 -37.27 -69.97 68.37
CA VAL A 337 -38.67 -69.68 68.73
C VAL A 337 -39.05 -68.32 68.15
N CYS A 338 -40.05 -68.29 67.27
CA CYS A 338 -40.50 -67.05 66.62
C CYS A 338 -40.94 -66.01 67.68
N GLY A 339 -40.25 -64.86 67.73
CA GLY A 339 -40.55 -63.77 68.66
C GLY A 339 -39.86 -63.86 70.03
N GLN A 340 -38.94 -64.80 70.25
CA GLN A 340 -38.17 -64.92 71.50
C GLN A 340 -36.68 -65.10 71.24
N SER A 341 -35.83 -64.34 71.93
CA SER A 341 -34.39 -64.57 71.93
C SER A 341 -34.02 -65.82 72.75
N ALA A 342 -32.91 -66.48 72.38
CA ALA A 342 -32.45 -67.72 73.02
C ALA A 342 -32.21 -67.57 74.55
N HIS A 343 -31.98 -66.36 75.03
CA HIS A 343 -31.77 -66.04 76.45
C HIS A 343 -33.02 -65.43 77.15
N GLY A 344 -34.19 -65.45 76.51
CA GLY A 344 -35.47 -65.11 77.15
C GLY A 344 -35.70 -63.63 77.51
N GLY A 345 -34.78 -62.73 77.14
CA GLY A 345 -34.82 -61.31 77.55
C GLY A 345 -35.54 -60.37 76.58
N HIS A 346 -35.69 -60.74 75.30
CA HIS A 346 -36.30 -59.86 74.29
C HIS A 346 -37.50 -60.57 73.64
N ARG A 347 -38.71 -60.02 73.83
CA ARG A 347 -39.92 -60.45 73.12
C ARG A 347 -40.10 -59.56 71.89
N GLN A 348 -39.98 -60.15 70.71
CA GLN A 348 -40.30 -59.52 69.44
C GLN A 348 -41.69 -59.98 68.98
N PRO A 349 -42.37 -59.23 68.10
CA PRO A 349 -43.62 -59.69 67.50
C PRO A 349 -43.37 -60.99 66.74
N GLY A 350 -44.00 -62.07 67.20
CA GLY A 350 -43.86 -63.41 66.63
C GLY A 350 -44.93 -64.33 67.19
N CYS A 351 -45.17 -65.47 66.52
CA CYS A 351 -46.24 -66.40 66.89
C CYS A 351 -45.85 -67.40 67.99
N GLY A 352 -44.62 -67.35 68.50
CA GLY A 352 -44.11 -68.28 69.52
C GLY A 352 -43.85 -69.70 68.99
N HIS A 353 -43.99 -69.94 67.68
CA HIS A 353 -43.73 -71.25 67.09
C HIS A 353 -42.25 -71.62 67.18
N ARG A 354 -41.96 -72.83 67.66
CA ARG A 354 -40.62 -73.42 67.73
C ARG A 354 -40.38 -74.27 66.51
N PHE A 355 -39.27 -74.03 65.81
CA PHE A 355 -38.89 -74.75 64.59
C PHE A 355 -37.37 -74.91 64.52
N VAL A 356 -36.90 -75.81 63.66
CA VAL A 356 -35.47 -75.96 63.35
C VAL A 356 -35.10 -74.91 62.32
N TRP A 357 -34.00 -74.19 62.54
CA TRP A 357 -33.55 -73.07 61.68
C TRP A 357 -33.47 -73.45 60.20
N GLN A 358 -33.09 -74.71 59.90
CA GLN A 358 -32.98 -75.22 58.53
C GLN A 358 -34.34 -75.31 57.81
N ASP A 359 -35.44 -75.48 58.54
CA ASP A 359 -36.79 -75.62 58.00
C ASP A 359 -37.47 -74.27 57.71
N ALA A 360 -36.85 -73.16 58.12
CA ALA A 360 -37.31 -71.83 57.76
C ALA A 360 -36.77 -71.42 56.39
N GLU A 361 -37.57 -70.70 55.62
CA GLU A 361 -37.19 -70.20 54.29
C GLU A 361 -36.35 -68.91 54.36
#